data_AF-A0A350H6H4-F1
#
_entry.id   AF-A0A350H6H4-F1
#
_cell.length_a   1.000
_cell.length_b   1.000
_cell.length_c   1.000
_cell.angle_alpha   90.00
_cell.angle_beta   90.00
_cell.angle_gamma   90.00
#
_symmetry.space_group_name_H-M   'P 1'
#
loop_
_entity.id
_entity.type
_entity.pdbx_description
1 polymer ?
#
loop_
_entity_poly.entity_id
_entity_poly.type
_entity_poly.pdbx_seq_one_letter_code
_entity_poly.pdbx_strand_id
1 'polypeptide(L)'
;MKYIESGLYLGYKDEIRYLSNIKDVTGEIPYGFYIRCEIGEKMDETCIERFGGTEYAHYIRPVKSYEIEWMYEIKHFLIFQGKKYNGYWVFPDEGIVELSIYEKDRNSYDSKYDVIMVARGEWILKVPIDEVTLYETKTYLDKDKYINEDIEEVLSEETYLIDEPWWFEETKDN
;
A
#
# COMPACT_ATOMS: atom_id res chain seq x y z
N MET A 1 0.27 6.20 -16.43
CA MET A 1 -0.28 6.51 -15.10
C MET A 1 0.83 6.32 -14.06
N LYS A 2 1.14 7.33 -13.23
CA LYS A 2 2.18 7.16 -12.19
C LYS A 2 1.65 6.19 -11.13
N TYR A 3 2.38 5.10 -10.86
CA TYR A 3 2.04 4.15 -9.80
C TYR A 3 1.87 4.87 -8.45
N ILE A 4 0.71 4.66 -7.80
CA ILE A 4 0.48 5.07 -6.43
C ILE A 4 0.49 3.80 -5.58
N GLU A 5 1.25 3.80 -4.50
CA GLU A 5 1.37 2.67 -3.59
C GLU A 5 0.10 2.57 -2.72
N SER A 6 -0.29 1.36 -2.31
CA SER A 6 -1.29 1.23 -1.26
C SER A 6 -0.70 1.74 0.07
N GLY A 7 -1.43 2.58 0.78
CA GLY A 7 -0.96 3.13 2.05
C GLY A 7 -1.71 4.38 2.46
N LEU A 8 -1.23 5.00 3.55
CA LEU A 8 -1.80 6.22 4.10
C LEU A 8 -1.07 7.44 3.55
N TYR A 9 -1.84 8.43 3.14
CA TYR A 9 -1.36 9.68 2.59
C TYR A 9 -1.99 10.86 3.31
N LEU A 10 -1.27 11.97 3.34
CA LEU A 10 -1.72 13.21 3.97
C LEU A 10 -1.30 14.43 3.16
N GLY A 11 -2.06 15.51 3.30
CA GLY A 11 -1.69 16.84 2.82
C GLY A 11 -0.84 17.55 3.86
N TYR A 12 0.40 17.91 3.51
CA TYR A 12 1.32 18.66 4.37
C TYR A 12 2.07 19.70 3.56
N LYS A 13 1.89 20.99 3.90
CA LYS A 13 2.55 22.13 3.24
C LYS A 13 2.39 22.09 1.71
N ASP A 14 1.14 22.01 1.24
CA ASP A 14 0.79 21.96 -0.20
C ASP A 14 1.29 20.71 -0.96
N GLU A 15 1.78 19.68 -0.26
CA GLU A 15 2.27 18.44 -0.86
C GLU A 15 1.57 17.20 -0.31
N ILE A 16 1.46 16.16 -1.15
CA ILE A 16 1.00 14.84 -0.72
C ILE A 16 2.18 14.05 -0.20
N ARG A 17 2.11 13.60 1.06
CA ARG A 17 3.17 12.84 1.72
C ARG A 17 2.66 11.51 2.24
N TYR A 18 3.53 10.51 2.23
CA TYR A 18 3.23 9.16 2.73
C TYR A 18 3.33 9.13 4.26
N LEU A 19 2.33 8.56 4.92
CA LEU A 19 2.26 8.39 6.36
C LEU A 19 2.63 6.96 6.76
N SER A 20 3.56 6.84 7.71
CA SER A 20 3.94 5.59 8.35
C SER A 20 3.51 5.58 9.81
N ASN A 21 2.81 4.52 10.22
CA ASN A 21 2.60 4.20 11.63
C ASN A 21 3.77 3.31 12.09
N ILE A 22 4.65 3.86 12.92
CA ILE A 22 5.83 3.13 13.41
C ILE A 22 5.52 2.59 14.81
N LYS A 23 5.47 1.25 14.88
CA LYS A 23 5.35 0.48 16.12
C LYS A 23 6.68 -0.22 16.43
N ASP A 24 7.74 0.58 16.58
CA ASP A 24 9.09 0.06 16.80
C ASP A 24 9.24 -0.53 18.22
N VAL A 25 9.38 -1.85 18.26
CA VAL A 25 9.54 -2.62 19.49
C VAL A 25 10.95 -2.55 20.07
N THR A 26 11.94 -2.08 19.29
CA THR A 26 13.33 -1.90 19.73
C THR A 26 13.49 -0.60 20.54
N GLY A 27 12.59 0.36 20.33
CA GLY A 27 12.56 1.65 21.03
C GLY A 27 13.53 2.69 20.49
N GLU A 28 14.19 2.42 19.36
CA GLU A 28 15.09 3.39 18.71
C GLU A 28 14.30 4.55 18.11
N ILE A 29 13.11 4.26 17.59
CA ILE A 29 12.14 5.26 17.11
C ILE A 29 10.92 5.24 18.03
N PRO A 30 10.47 6.38 18.59
CA PRO A 30 9.26 6.42 19.40
C PRO A 30 8.04 5.91 18.64
N TYR A 31 7.11 5.27 19.34
CA TYR A 31 5.82 4.92 18.76
C TYR A 31 5.11 6.18 18.24
N GLY A 32 4.60 6.12 17.01
CA GLY A 32 3.75 7.19 16.50
C GLY A 32 3.62 7.24 14.99
N PHE A 33 3.07 8.36 14.54
CA PHE A 33 2.83 8.66 13.13
C PHE A 33 3.94 9.56 12.59
N TYR A 34 4.44 9.17 11.42
CA TYR A 34 5.58 9.82 10.78
C TYR A 34 5.32 10.05 9.30
N ILE A 35 5.68 11.23 8.81
CA ILE A 35 5.82 11.48 7.37
C ILE A 35 7.12 10.81 6.90
N ARG A 36 7.05 10.04 5.82
CA ARG A 36 8.23 9.55 5.11
C ARG A 36 8.84 10.69 4.32
N CYS A 37 10.12 10.98 4.54
CA CYS A 37 10.86 11.96 3.77
C CYS A 37 11.43 11.34 2.49
N GLU A 38 11.83 12.18 1.55
CA GLU A 38 12.57 11.75 0.36
C GLU A 38 13.95 11.19 0.73
N ILE A 39 14.46 10.28 -0.10
CA ILE A 39 15.73 9.61 0.18
C ILE A 39 16.86 10.64 0.16
N GLY A 40 17.67 10.66 1.22
CA GLY A 40 18.78 11.59 1.36
C GLY A 40 18.38 13.01 1.78
N GLU A 41 17.08 13.31 1.94
CA GLU A 41 16.61 14.67 2.24
C GLU A 41 15.85 14.74 3.57
N LYS A 42 16.29 15.66 4.43
CA LYS A 42 15.54 16.06 5.63
C LYS A 42 14.56 17.17 5.24
N MET A 43 13.32 17.05 5.69
CA MET A 43 12.32 18.12 5.53
C MET A 43 12.58 19.30 6.47
N ASP A 44 13.03 19.00 7.69
CA ASP A 44 13.39 19.98 8.73
C ASP A 44 14.21 19.31 9.85
N GLU A 45 14.53 20.08 10.91
CA GLU A 45 15.33 19.62 12.06
C GLU A 45 14.63 18.56 12.92
N THR A 46 13.32 18.34 12.77
CA THR A 46 12.57 17.32 13.52
C THR A 46 12.66 15.93 12.89
N CYS A 47 13.30 15.81 11.72
CA CYS A 47 13.50 14.55 11.03
C CYS A 47 14.48 13.63 11.78
N ILE A 48 14.11 12.36 11.88
CA ILE A 48 14.88 11.28 12.48
C ILE A 48 15.41 10.39 11.36
N GLU A 49 16.68 10.00 11.45
CA GLU A 49 17.29 9.03 10.53
C GLU A 49 16.83 7.62 10.91
N ARG A 50 16.13 6.94 10.01
CA ARG A 50 15.58 5.59 10.21
C ARG A 50 16.53 4.50 9.71
N PHE A 51 17.23 4.75 8.61
CA PHE A 51 18.26 3.86 8.08
C PHE A 51 19.44 4.71 7.64
N GLY A 52 20.52 4.65 8.41
CA GLY A 52 21.70 5.50 8.24
C GLY A 52 22.93 4.78 7.69
N GLY A 53 23.95 5.56 7.34
CA GLY A 53 25.28 5.04 7.00
C GLY A 53 25.50 4.64 5.53
N THR A 54 24.59 4.99 4.63
CA THR A 54 24.74 4.82 3.18
C THR A 54 24.24 6.07 2.42
N GLU A 55 24.46 6.14 1.11
CA GLU A 55 23.93 7.21 0.24
C GLU A 55 22.40 7.25 0.15
N TYR A 56 21.72 6.24 0.70
CA TYR A 56 20.27 6.10 0.72
C TYR A 56 19.68 6.35 2.11
N ALA A 57 20.22 7.31 2.86
CA ALA A 57 19.73 7.63 4.20
C ALA A 57 18.22 7.93 4.16
N HIS A 58 17.45 7.18 4.95
CA HIS A 58 15.99 7.34 5.01
C HIS A 58 15.61 8.17 6.23
N TYR A 59 14.93 9.28 5.99
CA TYR A 59 14.42 10.15 7.06
C TYR A 59 12.91 9.98 7.26
N ILE A 60 12.49 10.13 8.50
CA ILE A 60 11.09 10.17 8.92
C ILE A 60 10.87 11.38 9.80
N ARG A 61 9.70 12.02 9.71
CA ARG A 61 9.37 13.20 10.51
C ARG A 61 8.13 12.92 11.36
N PRO A 62 8.19 13.00 12.69
CA PRO A 62 6.99 12.91 13.52
C PRO A 62 5.94 13.92 13.05
N VAL A 63 4.67 13.56 13.09
CA VAL A 63 3.59 14.47 12.67
C VAL A 63 2.46 14.51 13.68
N LYS A 64 1.88 15.69 13.88
CA LYS A 64 0.66 15.91 14.66
C LYS A 64 -0.52 16.23 13.77
N SER A 65 -1.72 15.89 14.21
CA SER A 65 -2.94 16.06 13.41
C SER A 65 -3.22 17.51 13.04
N TYR A 66 -2.80 18.49 13.84
CA TYR A 66 -2.97 19.92 13.55
C TYR A 66 -2.01 20.43 12.46
N GLU A 67 -0.95 19.68 12.12
CA GLU A 67 0.03 20.06 11.11
C GLU A 67 -0.39 19.65 9.69
N ILE A 68 -1.42 18.80 9.57
CA ILE A 68 -1.84 18.22 8.29
C ILE A 68 -3.25 18.70 7.93
N GLU A 69 -3.48 18.87 6.63
CA GLU A 69 -4.73 19.43 6.12
C GLU A 69 -5.83 18.37 6.02
N TRP A 70 -5.46 17.18 5.56
CA TRP A 70 -6.35 16.04 5.33
C TRP A 70 -5.55 14.74 5.34
N MET A 71 -6.23 13.60 5.42
CA MET A 71 -5.63 12.29 5.22
C MET A 71 -6.56 11.35 4.44
N TYR A 72 -5.98 10.43 3.69
CA TYR A 72 -6.72 9.33 3.05
C TYR A 72 -5.86 8.07 3.01
N GLU A 73 -6.52 6.92 2.92
CA GLU A 73 -5.91 5.63 2.61
C GLU A 73 -6.18 5.27 1.15
N ILE A 74 -5.17 4.76 0.46
CA ILE A 74 -5.33 4.07 -0.82
C ILE A 74 -5.18 2.58 -0.59
N LYS A 75 -6.17 1.80 -1.05
CA LYS A 75 -6.15 0.35 -1.07
C LYS A 75 -6.45 -0.15 -2.46
N HIS A 76 -5.51 -0.87 -3.05
CA HIS A 76 -5.74 -1.57 -4.30
C HIS A 76 -6.29 -2.98 -4.06
N PHE A 77 -7.16 -3.44 -4.95
CA PHE A 77 -7.63 -4.82 -4.96
C PHE A 77 -7.91 -5.31 -6.38
N LEU A 78 -7.84 -6.62 -6.56
CA LEU A 78 -8.20 -7.26 -7.83
C LEU A 78 -9.57 -7.92 -7.73
N ILE A 79 -10.31 -7.86 -8.83
CA ILE A 79 -11.48 -8.70 -9.07
C ILE A 79 -11.10 -9.81 -10.05
N PHE A 80 -11.35 -11.06 -9.65
CA PHE A 80 -11.22 -12.24 -10.51
C PHE A 80 -12.44 -13.14 -10.29
N GLN A 81 -13.12 -13.53 -11.39
CA GLN A 81 -14.37 -14.33 -11.34
C GLN A 81 -15.42 -13.80 -10.34
N GLY A 82 -15.54 -12.47 -10.23
CA GLY A 82 -16.48 -11.82 -9.31
C GLY A 82 -16.09 -11.85 -7.83
N LYS A 83 -14.89 -12.34 -7.48
CA LYS A 83 -14.34 -12.32 -6.12
C LYS A 83 -13.29 -11.22 -5.96
N LYS A 84 -13.25 -10.59 -4.77
CA LYS A 84 -12.29 -9.54 -4.40
C LYS A 84 -11.07 -10.13 -3.69
N TYR A 85 -9.88 -9.70 -4.14
CA TYR A 85 -8.58 -10.11 -3.60
C TYR A 85 -7.78 -8.87 -3.18
N ASN A 86 -7.50 -8.75 -1.88
CA ASN A 86 -6.71 -7.64 -1.32
C ASN A 86 -5.21 -7.95 -1.22
N GLY A 87 -4.83 -9.23 -1.25
CA GLY A 87 -3.44 -9.67 -1.30
C GLY A 87 -3.16 -10.25 -2.68
N TYR A 88 -2.25 -9.64 -3.42
CA TYR A 88 -1.86 -10.10 -4.73
C TYR A 88 -0.44 -9.64 -5.09
N TRP A 89 0.19 -10.37 -6.00
CA TRP A 89 1.49 -10.05 -6.57
C TRP A 89 1.42 -10.18 -8.07
N VAL A 90 1.92 -9.16 -8.77
CA VAL A 90 1.88 -9.13 -10.24
C VAL A 90 3.27 -9.44 -10.76
N PHE A 91 3.35 -10.35 -11.72
CA PHE A 91 4.57 -10.75 -12.40
C PHE A 91 4.37 -10.47 -13.91
N PRO A 92 4.58 -9.21 -14.35
CA PRO A 92 4.27 -8.78 -15.72
C PRO A 92 5.04 -9.58 -16.77
N ASP A 93 6.31 -9.86 -16.52
CA ASP A 93 7.19 -10.62 -17.42
C ASP A 93 6.73 -12.07 -17.63
N GLU A 94 6.01 -12.63 -16.66
CA GLU A 94 5.43 -13.97 -16.72
C GLU A 94 3.97 -13.94 -17.23
N GLY A 95 3.37 -12.75 -17.35
CA GLY A 95 1.96 -12.58 -17.74
C GLY A 95 0.97 -13.08 -16.69
N ILE A 96 1.39 -13.23 -15.43
CA ILE A 96 0.57 -13.80 -14.36
C ILE A 96 0.39 -12.84 -13.18
N VAL A 97 -0.66 -13.11 -12.42
CA VAL A 97 -0.92 -12.56 -11.10
C VAL A 97 -1.10 -13.71 -10.12
N GLU A 98 -0.46 -13.59 -8.98
CA GLU A 98 -0.65 -14.44 -7.82
C GLU A 98 -1.66 -13.79 -6.88
N LEU A 99 -2.77 -14.49 -6.61
CA LEU A 99 -3.83 -14.03 -5.71
C LEU A 99 -3.75 -14.79 -4.38
N SER A 100 -3.70 -14.07 -3.26
CA SER A 100 -3.80 -14.66 -1.92
C SER A 100 -5.21 -15.19 -1.67
N ILE A 101 -5.32 -16.47 -1.35
CA ILE A 101 -6.60 -17.14 -1.11
C ILE A 101 -6.61 -17.82 0.27
N TYR A 102 -7.80 -17.99 0.82
CA TYR A 102 -7.98 -18.81 2.02
C TYR A 102 -7.92 -20.29 1.68
N GLU A 103 -7.39 -21.10 2.60
CA GLU A 103 -7.31 -22.56 2.45
C GLU A 103 -8.67 -23.19 2.09
N LYS A 104 -9.77 -22.69 2.70
CA LYS A 104 -11.13 -23.17 2.44
C LYS A 104 -11.58 -23.03 0.98
N ASP A 105 -10.98 -22.10 0.24
CA ASP A 105 -11.36 -21.75 -1.12
C ASP A 105 -10.49 -22.46 -2.18
N ARG A 106 -9.46 -23.23 -1.76
CA ARG A 106 -8.46 -23.84 -2.68
C ARG A 106 -9.05 -24.75 -3.76
N ASN A 107 -10.18 -25.40 -3.48
CA ASN A 107 -10.85 -26.32 -4.40
C ASN A 107 -12.02 -25.65 -5.16
N SER A 108 -12.18 -24.32 -5.03
CA SER A 108 -13.30 -23.58 -5.64
C SER A 108 -13.02 -23.02 -7.03
N TYR A 109 -11.80 -23.23 -7.54
CA TYR A 109 -11.32 -22.71 -8.81
C TYR A 109 -11.26 -23.79 -9.88
N ASP A 110 -11.35 -23.39 -11.15
CA ASP A 110 -11.19 -24.32 -12.27
C ASP A 110 -9.81 -24.99 -12.22
N SER A 111 -9.76 -26.28 -12.55
CA SER A 111 -8.54 -27.08 -12.67
C SER A 111 -7.50 -26.52 -13.63
N LYS A 112 -7.85 -25.58 -14.53
CA LYS A 112 -6.89 -24.90 -15.41
C LYS A 112 -5.97 -23.93 -14.67
N TYR A 113 -6.31 -23.50 -13.46
CA TYR A 113 -5.49 -22.59 -12.66
C TYR A 113 -4.66 -23.33 -11.63
N ASP A 114 -3.44 -22.86 -11.43
CA ASP A 114 -2.55 -23.42 -10.42
C ASP A 114 -2.87 -22.85 -9.04
N VAL A 115 -3.23 -23.74 -8.13
CA VAL A 115 -3.43 -23.43 -6.71
C VAL A 115 -2.31 -24.09 -5.91
N ILE A 116 -1.46 -23.28 -5.29
CA ILE A 116 -0.28 -23.73 -4.56
C ILE A 116 -0.28 -23.22 -3.13
N MET A 117 0.29 -24.01 -2.22
CA MET A 117 0.60 -23.56 -0.87
C MET A 117 2.03 -23.03 -0.84
N VAL A 118 2.23 -21.79 -0.39
CA VAL A 118 3.54 -21.18 -0.21
C VAL A 118 4.01 -21.28 1.24
N ALA A 119 5.26 -20.89 1.49
CA ALA A 119 5.82 -20.89 2.84
C ALA A 119 4.94 -20.06 3.81
N ARG A 120 4.79 -20.53 5.05
CA ARG A 120 3.91 -19.96 6.10
C ARG A 120 2.41 -20.26 5.97
N GLY A 121 2.03 -21.20 5.11
CA GLY A 121 0.66 -21.74 5.05
C GLY A 121 -0.33 -20.86 4.28
N GLU A 122 0.17 -19.85 3.58
CA GLU A 122 -0.63 -19.06 2.65
C GLU A 122 -0.88 -19.86 1.37
N TRP A 123 -2.09 -19.74 0.84
CA TRP A 123 -2.49 -20.37 -0.41
C TRP A 123 -2.54 -19.30 -1.49
N ILE A 124 -1.98 -19.61 -2.65
CA ILE A 124 -1.91 -18.72 -3.80
C ILE A 124 -2.60 -19.37 -4.99
N LEU A 125 -3.38 -18.57 -5.70
CA LEU A 125 -3.96 -18.91 -6.99
C LEU A 125 -3.22 -18.11 -8.09
N LYS A 126 -2.64 -18.79 -9.07
CA LYS A 126 -2.01 -18.17 -10.24
C LYS A 126 -3.03 -17.99 -11.35
N VAL A 127 -3.19 -16.77 -11.85
CA VAL A 127 -4.11 -16.45 -12.95
C VAL A 127 -3.42 -15.58 -14.01
N PRO A 128 -3.85 -15.63 -15.27
CA PRO A 128 -3.41 -14.69 -16.29
C PRO A 128 -3.76 -13.24 -15.92
N ILE A 129 -2.87 -12.30 -16.24
CA ILE A 129 -3.03 -10.87 -15.91
C ILE A 129 -4.21 -10.20 -16.64
N ASP A 130 -4.61 -10.73 -17.79
CA ASP A 130 -5.73 -10.26 -18.59
C ASP A 130 -7.09 -10.80 -18.11
N GLU A 131 -7.10 -11.75 -17.17
CA GLU A 131 -8.33 -12.28 -16.55
C GLU A 131 -8.70 -11.54 -15.25
N VAL A 132 -7.90 -10.57 -14.80
CA VAL A 132 -8.15 -9.79 -13.59
C VAL A 132 -8.49 -8.33 -13.89
N THR A 133 -9.14 -7.66 -12.95
CA THR A 133 -9.47 -6.24 -13.03
C THR A 133 -9.00 -5.52 -11.78
N LEU A 134 -8.22 -4.45 -11.94
CA LEU A 134 -7.69 -3.65 -10.82
C LEU A 134 -8.64 -2.52 -10.44
N TYR A 135 -8.85 -2.39 -9.14
CA TYR A 135 -9.57 -1.27 -8.55
C TYR A 135 -8.71 -0.59 -7.49
N GLU A 136 -8.91 0.72 -7.36
CA GLU A 136 -8.36 1.55 -6.29
C GLU A 136 -9.52 2.06 -5.44
N THR A 137 -9.43 1.86 -4.13
CA THR A 137 -10.30 2.52 -3.16
C THR A 137 -9.52 3.63 -2.47
N LYS A 138 -10.09 4.84 -2.47
CA LYS A 138 -9.61 6.00 -1.73
C LYS A 138 -10.56 6.30 -0.58
N THR A 139 -10.10 6.11 0.64
CA THR A 139 -10.89 6.29 1.86
C THR A 139 -10.38 7.50 2.63
N TYR A 140 -11.17 8.58 2.70
CA TYR A 140 -10.82 9.76 3.48
C TYR A 140 -11.16 9.54 4.96
N LEU A 141 -10.20 9.84 5.84
CA LEU A 141 -10.29 9.54 7.27
C LEU A 141 -10.27 10.82 8.11
N ASP A 142 -10.91 10.77 9.29
CA ASP A 142 -10.77 11.82 10.30
C ASP A 142 -9.35 11.81 10.89
N LYS A 143 -8.56 12.83 10.53
CA LYS A 143 -7.15 12.95 10.95
C LYS A 143 -6.95 13.07 12.46
N ASP A 144 -7.90 13.70 13.15
CA ASP A 144 -7.76 13.98 14.57
C ASP A 144 -8.06 12.72 15.37
N LYS A 145 -9.07 11.93 14.98
CA LYS A 145 -9.32 10.60 15.56
C LYS A 145 -8.22 9.60 15.21
N TYR A 146 -7.76 9.57 13.96
CA TYR A 146 -6.75 8.60 13.55
C TYR A 146 -5.42 8.82 14.29
N ILE A 147 -4.88 10.03 14.25
CA ILE A 147 -3.54 10.30 14.81
C ILE A 147 -3.54 10.35 16.35
N ASN A 148 -4.59 10.86 16.97
CA ASN A 148 -4.61 11.05 18.43
C ASN A 148 -5.22 9.87 19.18
N GLU A 149 -6.13 9.11 18.56
CA GLU A 149 -6.91 8.05 19.21
C GLU A 149 -6.70 6.66 18.60
N ASP A 150 -5.98 6.54 17.48
CA ASP A 150 -5.82 5.27 16.71
C ASP A 150 -7.19 4.70 16.28
N ILE A 151 -8.14 5.58 15.95
CA ILE A 151 -9.50 5.23 15.48
C ILE A 151 -9.65 5.57 14.00
N GLU A 152 -10.01 4.57 13.20
CA GLU A 152 -10.30 4.71 11.77
C GLU A 152 -11.76 5.17 11.56
N GLU A 153 -12.02 6.48 11.68
CA GLU A 153 -13.31 7.05 11.28
C GLU A 153 -13.30 7.45 9.81
N VAL A 154 -14.15 6.78 9.02
CA VAL A 154 -14.31 7.03 7.59
C VAL A 154 -15.25 8.21 7.36
N LEU A 155 -14.75 9.24 6.67
CA LEU A 155 -15.53 10.41 6.26
C LEU A 155 -16.21 10.17 4.91
N SER A 156 -15.48 9.55 3.97
CA SER A 156 -16.01 9.15 2.66
C SER A 156 -15.11 8.09 2.03
N GLU A 157 -15.66 7.34 1.09
CA GLU A 157 -14.95 6.32 0.34
C GLU A 157 -15.34 6.39 -1.14
N GLU A 158 -14.35 6.37 -2.01
CA GLU A 158 -14.51 6.40 -3.46
C GLU A 158 -13.77 5.19 -4.03
N THR A 159 -14.37 4.51 -5.01
CA THR A 159 -13.74 3.35 -5.68
C THR A 159 -13.70 3.57 -7.17
N TYR A 160 -12.53 3.37 -7.75
CA TYR A 160 -12.23 3.59 -9.16
C TYR A 160 -11.77 2.30 -9.81
N LEU A 161 -12.27 2.06 -11.02
CA LEU A 161 -11.69 1.07 -11.92
C LEU A 161 -10.40 1.66 -12.51
N ILE A 162 -9.32 0.88 -12.48
CA ILE A 162 -8.06 1.24 -13.13
C ILE A 162 -8.02 0.53 -14.49
N ASP A 163 -8.41 1.27 -15.54
CA ASP A 163 -8.51 0.75 -16.91
C ASP A 163 -7.13 0.47 -17.54
N GLU A 164 -6.10 1.22 -17.15
CA GLU A 164 -4.71 1.06 -17.60
C GLU A 164 -3.78 0.85 -16.40
N PRO A 165 -3.74 -0.36 -15.80
CA PRO A 165 -2.83 -0.66 -14.71
C PRO A 165 -1.37 -0.44 -15.12
N TRP A 166 -0.57 0.07 -14.18
CA TRP A 166 0.85 0.36 -14.35
C TRP A 166 1.68 -0.84 -14.82
N TRP A 167 1.24 -2.07 -14.55
CA TRP A 167 1.92 -3.29 -15.00
C TRP A 167 1.69 -3.64 -16.48
N PHE A 168 0.81 -2.92 -17.18
CA PHE A 168 0.70 -2.97 -18.65
C PHE A 168 1.55 -1.89 -19.33
N GLU A 169 2.14 -0.97 -18.57
CA GLU A 169 3.14 -0.06 -19.12
C GLU A 169 4.41 -0.88 -19.36
N GLU A 170 4.88 -0.92 -20.61
CA GLU A 170 6.23 -1.41 -20.91
C GLU A 170 7.20 -0.69 -19.96
N THR A 171 7.78 -1.42 -19.01
CA THR A 171 8.84 -0.92 -18.15
C THR A 171 9.98 -0.52 -19.07
N LYS A 172 10.10 0.78 -19.34
CA LYS A 172 11.16 1.37 -20.17
C LYS A 172 12.53 1.38 -19.49
N ASP A 173 12.74 0.48 -18.53
CA ASP A 173 14.00 0.35 -17.81
C ASP A 173 14.61 -1.03 -18.14
N ASN A 174 15.21 -1.09 -19.34
CA ASN A 174 16.38 -1.93 -19.62
C ASN A 174 17.64 -1.16 -19.24
#